data_AF-A0A256H0H7-F1
#
_entry.id   AF-A0A256H0H7-F1
#
_cell.length_a   1.000
_cell.length_b   1.000
_cell.length_c   1.000
_cell.angle_alpha   90.00
_cell.angle_beta   90.00
_cell.angle_gamma   90.00
#
_symmetry.space_group_name_H-M   'P 1'
#
loop_
_entity.id
_entity.type
_entity.pdbx_description
1 polymer ?
#
loop_
_entity_poly.entity_id
_entity_poly.type
_entity_poly.pdbx_seq_one_letter_code
_entity_poly.pdbx_strand_id
1 'polypeptide(L)' 'MVLDFSRPGKPTDNSYIESFNGKFRAECLNAHWFMSLDDARIKMEDWRRDYNEFRPHSAIGNKVPISLMNGSTASPPL' A
#
# COMPACT_ATOMS: atom_id res chain seq x y z
N MET A 1 -11.39 12.56 -14.97
CA MET A 1 -11.09 11.66 -13.84
C MET A 1 -12.14 11.95 -12.78
N VAL A 2 -13.01 10.99 -12.48
CA VAL A 2 -14.07 11.14 -11.47
C VAL A 2 -13.52 10.60 -10.15
N LEU A 3 -13.67 11.35 -9.06
CA LEU A 3 -13.34 10.86 -7.72
C LEU A 3 -14.44 9.90 -7.27
N ASP A 4 -14.05 8.69 -6.86
CA ASP A 4 -14.94 7.71 -6.25
C ASP A 4 -14.70 7.67 -4.74
N PHE A 5 -15.78 7.78 -3.96
CA PHE A 5 -15.72 7.84 -2.50
C PHE A 5 -16.35 6.59 -1.91
N SER A 6 -15.80 6.14 -0.78
CA SER A 6 -16.42 5.04 -0.03
C SER A 6 -17.84 5.38 0.39
N ARG A 7 -18.71 4.36 0.38
CA ARG A 7 -20.12 4.57 0.71
C ARG A 7 -20.31 4.64 2.23
N PRO A 8 -21.14 5.56 2.74
CA PRO A 8 -21.48 5.58 4.16
C PRO A 8 -22.00 4.22 4.64
N GLY A 9 -21.48 3.74 5.77
CA GLY A 9 -21.89 2.45 6.35
C GLY A 9 -21.36 1.20 5.63
N LYS A 10 -20.40 1.33 4.69
CA LYS A 10 -19.76 0.20 3.98
C LYS A 10 -18.26 0.12 4.30
N PRO A 11 -17.86 -0.41 5.47
CA PRO A 11 -16.45 -0.49 5.88
C PRO A 11 -15.61 -1.35 4.92
N THR A 12 -16.22 -2.31 4.22
CA THR A 12 -15.53 -3.17 3.25
C THR A 12 -14.91 -2.40 2.08
N ASP A 13 -15.45 -1.22 1.75
CA ASP A 13 -14.95 -0.38 0.65
C ASP A 13 -13.51 0.10 0.91
N ASN A 14 -13.09 0.18 2.18
CA ASN A 14 -11.73 0.59 2.58
C ASN A 14 -10.85 -0.56 3.10
N SER A 15 -11.34 -1.80 3.11
CA SER A 15 -10.67 -2.93 3.77
C SER A 15 -9.21 -3.15 3.34
N TYR A 16 -8.89 -2.96 2.05
CA TYR A 16 -7.54 -3.09 1.53
C TYR A 16 -6.60 -2.00 2.05
N ILE A 17 -7.00 -0.73 1.98
CA ILE A 17 -6.16 0.39 2.43
C ILE A 17 -6.00 0.40 3.95
N GLU A 18 -7.04 -0.01 4.69
CA GLU A 18 -6.97 -0.18 6.15
C GLU A 18 -5.95 -1.25 6.54
N SER A 19 -5.98 -2.40 5.86
CA SER A 19 -5.01 -3.48 6.08
C SER A 19 -3.58 -3.05 5.76
N PHE A 20 -3.38 -2.31 4.66
CA PHE A 20 -2.08 -1.75 4.30
C PHE A 20 -1.57 -0.76 5.36
N ASN A 21 -2.40 0.21 5.74
CA ASN A 21 -2.05 1.23 6.74
C ASN A 21 -1.75 0.61 8.10
N GLY A 22 -2.47 -0.45 8.48
CA GLY A 22 -2.20 -1.21 9.70
C GLY A 22 -0.80 -1.82 9.72
N LYS A 23 -0.41 -2.50 8.63
CA LYS A 23 0.94 -3.06 8.46
C LYS A 23 2.01 -1.98 8.45
N PHE A 24 1.81 -0.91 7.67
CA PHE A 24 2.74 0.20 7.59
C PHE A 24 3.01 0.83 8.96
N ARG A 25 1.95 1.07 9.74
CA ARG A 25 2.09 1.62 11.09
C ARG A 25 2.88 0.67 12.00
N ALA A 26 2.54 -0.62 12.01
CA ALA A 26 3.17 -1.59 12.90
C ALA A 26 4.65 -1.83 12.55
N GLU A 27 4.96 -1.95 11.26
CA GLU A 27 6.26 -2.43 10.78
C GLU A 27 7.23 -1.30 10.38
N CYS A 28 6.72 -0.13 10.01
CA CYS A 28 7.57 1.02 9.66
C CYS A 28 7.52 2.06 10.77
N LEU A 29 6.35 2.66 11.02
CA LEU A 29 6.25 3.84 11.88
C LEU A 29 6.57 3.55 13.35
N ASN A 30 6.05 2.44 13.88
CA ASN A 30 6.28 2.06 15.28
C ASN A 30 7.64 1.39 15.49
N ALA A 31 8.27 0.87 14.42
CA ALA A 31 9.53 0.14 14.51
C ALA A 31 10.77 1.06 14.47
N HIS A 32 10.60 2.33 14.10
CA HIS A 32 11.72 3.25 13.90
C HIS A 32 11.57 4.54 14.71
N TRP A 33 12.70 5.05 15.19
CA TRP A 33 12.79 6.43 15.64
C TRP A 33 13.17 7.32 14.44
N PHE A 34 12.60 8.52 14.37
CA PHE A 34 12.86 9.47 13.29
C PHE A 34 13.65 10.65 13.82
N MET A 35 14.83 10.89 13.25
CA MET A 35 15.71 11.97 13.68
C MET A 35 15.47 13.27 12.89
N SER A 36 14.87 13.17 11.70
CA SER A 36 14.46 14.28 10.85
C SER A 36 13.37 13.85 9.87
N LEU A 37 12.79 14.80 9.14
CA LEU A 37 11.86 14.49 8.06
C LEU A 37 12.52 13.73 6.90
N ASP A 38 13.79 14.00 6.61
CA ASP A 38 14.51 13.31 5.54
C ASP A 38 14.81 11.86 5.91
N ASP A 39 15.19 11.62 7.17
CA ASP A 39 15.34 10.27 7.72
C ASP A 39 14.01 9.50 7.68
N ALA A 40 12.89 10.15 8.03
CA ALA A 40 11.57 9.56 7.90
C ALA A 40 11.22 9.19 6.46
N ARG A 41 11.46 10.08 5.49
CA ARG A 41 11.21 9.82 4.07
C ARG A 41 11.99 8.61 3.56
N ILE A 42 13.27 8.51 3.92
CA ILE A 42 14.13 7.38 3.52
C ILE A 42 13.56 6.07 4.08
N LYS A 43 13.29 6.00 5.39
CA LYS A 43 12.75 4.79 6.04
C LYS A 43 11.39 4.37 5.48
N MET A 44 10.52 5.34 5.20
CA MET A 44 9.20 5.08 4.61
C MET A 44 9.33 4.55 3.17
N GLU A 45 10.25 5.11 2.38
CA GLU A 45 10.51 4.66 1.01
C GLU A 45 11.12 3.26 1.00
N ASP A 46 12.09 2.99 1.87
CA ASP A 46 12.69 1.66 2.01
C ASP A 46 11.63 0.60 2.36
N TRP A 47 10.73 0.91 3.31
CA TRP A 47 9.62 0.00 3.64
C TRP A 47 8.64 -0.17 2.46
N ARG A 48 8.30 0.93 1.76
CA ARG A 48 7.42 0.88 0.58
C ARG A 48 8.02 -0.01 -0.51
N ARG A 49 9.33 0.09 -0.74
CA ARG A 49 10.06 -0.74 -1.72
C ARG A 49 10.10 -2.20 -1.28
N ASP A 50 10.44 -2.49 -0.03
CA ASP A 50 10.35 -3.86 0.52
C ASP A 50 8.97 -4.46 0.28
N TYR A 51 7.91 -3.75 0.69
CA TYR A 51 6.54 -4.23 0.58
C TYR A 51 6.10 -4.52 -0.87
N ASN A 52 6.46 -3.63 -1.81
CA ASN A 52 5.96 -3.68 -3.19
C ASN A 52 6.86 -4.47 -4.14
N GLU A 53 8.17 -4.46 -3.94
CA GLU A 53 9.15 -5.03 -4.87
C GLU A 53 9.69 -6.38 -4.42
N PHE A 54 9.75 -6.66 -3.11
CA PHE A 54 10.49 -7.80 -2.58
C PHE A 54 9.64 -8.77 -1.75
N ARG A 55 8.62 -8.27 -1.03
CA ARG A 55 7.80 -9.09 -0.13
C ARG A 55 6.73 -9.89 -0.88
N PRO A 56 6.72 -11.23 -0.82
CA PRO A 56 5.63 -12.03 -1.37
C PRO A 56 4.37 -11.95 -0.48
N HIS A 57 3.20 -11.84 -1.10
CA HIS A 57 1.92 -11.81 -0.39
C HIS A 57 1.01 -12.98 -0.80
N SER A 58 0.55 -13.73 0.18
CA SER A 58 -0.29 -14.92 -0.03
C SER A 58 -1.60 -14.61 -0.75
N ALA A 59 -2.20 -13.44 -0.49
CA ALA A 59 -3.42 -12.98 -1.14
C ALA A 59 -3.30 -12.85 -2.67
N ILE A 60 -2.08 -12.75 -3.20
CA ILE A 60 -1.80 -12.61 -4.64
C ILE A 60 -0.92 -13.76 -5.16
N GLY A 61 -1.04 -14.94 -4.54
CA GLY A 61 -0.33 -16.15 -4.96
C GLY A 61 1.17 -16.12 -4.65
N ASN A 62 1.54 -15.54 -3.50
CA ASN A 62 2.94 -15.35 -3.07
C ASN A 62 3.80 -14.55 -4.06
N LYS A 63 3.16 -13.63 -4.79
CA LYS A 63 3.86 -12.67 -5.66
C LYS A 63 4.11 -11.37 -4.92
N VAL A 64 5.05 -10.58 -5.44
CA VAL A 64 5.28 -9.19 -5.02
C VAL A 64 4.25 -8.26 -5.69
N PRO A 65 3.74 -7.22 -5.02
CA PRO A 65 2.68 -6.37 -5.56
C PRO A 65 3.01 -5.71 -6.90
N ILE A 66 4.27 -5.31 -7.12
CA ILE A 66 4.71 -4.67 -8.36
C ILE A 66 4.48 -5.55 -9.60
N SER A 67 4.47 -6.87 -9.44
CA SER A 67 4.22 -7.81 -10.55
C SER A 67 2.81 -7.70 -11.15
N LEU A 68 1.87 -7.07 -10.43
CA LEU A 68 0.49 -6.88 -10.86
C LEU A 68 0.29 -5.62 -11.72
N MET A 69 1.23 -4.66 -11.69
CA MET A 69 1.08 -3.37 -12.38
C MET A 69 1.12 -3.50 -13.91
N ASN A 70 1.65 -4.60 -14.45
CA ASN A 70 1.70 -4.84 -15.90
C ASN A 70 0.36 -5.31 -16.51
N GLY A 71 -0.68 -5.54 -15.70
CA GLY A 71 -2.01 -5.96 -16.17
C GLY A 71 -3.01 -4.81 -16.36
N SER A 72 -2.69 -3.58 -15.96
CA SER A 72 -3.64 -2.46 -15.93
C SER A 72 -3.56 -1.60 -17.20
N THR A 73 -3.95 -2.16 -18.34
CA THR A 73 -4.64 -1.36 -19.36
C THR A 73 -6.09 -1.22 -18.91
N ALA A 74 -6.30 -0.41 -17.86
CA ALA A 74 -7.66 0.02 -17.52
C ALA A 74 -8.19 0.79 -18.73
N SER A 75 -9.08 0.16 -19.50
CA SER A 75 -9.84 0.88 -20.53
C SER A 75 -10.65 1.97 -19.83
N PRO A 76 -10.73 3.18 -20.39
CA PRO A 76 -11.51 4.25 -19.78
C PRO A 76 -12.98 3.82 -19.70
N PRO A 77 -13.71 4.13 -18.62
CA PRO A 77 -15.16 3.96 -18.63
C PRO A 77 -15.76 4.88 -19.71
N LEU A 78 -16.72 4.34 -20.48
CA LEU A 78 -17.56 5.08 -21.42
C LEU A 78 -18.34 6.20 -20.71
#